data_AF-A0A2V1AIL3-F1
#
_entry.id   AF-A0A2V1AIL3-F1
#
_cell.length_a   1.000
_cell.length_b   1.000
_cell.length_c   1.000
_cell.angle_alpha   90.00
_cell.angle_beta   90.00
_cell.angle_gamma   90.00
#
_symmetry.space_group_name_H-M   'P 1'
#
loop_
_entity.id
_entity.type
_entity.pdbx_description
1 polymer ?
#
loop_
_entity_poly.entity_id
_entity_poly.type
_entity_poly.pdbx_seq_one_letter_code
_entity_poly.pdbx_strand_id
1 'polypeptide(L)'
;MIHRILGNIFLSSLDNLDGSVDLQKEYAITHVISVLEGSVPAYLAEKFQHLHIEVQDLETANLLEHLPSATYFMDQALIAKEDGDGQKHSGAVLVHCAQGVSRSVTVIMAYLMYRYKLKLPQALHAVKRRSESAQPNDGFIKQLELFERMGFTVDKSSSTYRQFLAELSLQEDPSGQSLASSKIFESNSNSTEKAKGTFNLRCKRCRQVLANQGDIETHDMPGSESRQSQFIKKAPNSRRIVAVADASKNCSHYFLEEPVNWMREELAATAGKVHAAPAESG
;
A
#
# COMPACT_ATOMS: atom_id res chain seq x y z
N MET A 1 22.50 9.16 18.80
CA MET A 1 22.81 10.53 18.34
C MET A 1 21.67 11.02 17.46
N ILE A 2 21.30 12.30 17.54
CA ILE A 2 20.26 12.90 16.69
C ILE A 2 20.91 13.42 15.40
N HIS A 3 20.43 12.96 14.25
CA HIS A 3 21.00 13.28 12.95
C HIS A 3 20.15 14.33 12.23
N ARG A 4 20.76 15.46 11.84
CA ARG A 4 20.12 16.44 10.96
C ARG A 4 20.20 15.95 9.51
N ILE A 5 19.05 15.62 8.92
CA ILE A 5 18.98 15.06 7.57
C ILE A 5 19.01 16.17 6.51
N LEU A 6 17.98 17.01 6.51
CA LEU A 6 17.82 18.11 5.55
C LEU A 6 17.02 19.23 6.18
N GLY A 7 17.50 20.47 6.07
CA GLY A 7 16.79 21.63 6.64
C GLY A 7 16.52 21.44 8.13
N ASN A 8 15.25 21.48 8.53
CA ASN A 8 14.82 21.29 9.92
C ASN A 8 14.21 19.89 10.17
N ILE A 9 14.66 18.88 9.40
CA ILE A 9 14.25 17.47 9.55
C ILE A 9 15.36 16.71 10.29
N PHE A 10 15.00 16.08 11.39
CA PHE A 10 15.89 15.32 12.27
C PHE A 10 15.46 13.86 12.37
N LEU A 11 16.44 12.96 12.54
CA LEU A 11 16.29 11.52 12.70
C LEU A 11 16.91 11.08 14.03
N SER A 12 16.24 10.19 14.78
CA SER A 12 16.80 9.60 16.00
C SER A 12 16.34 8.15 16.23
N SER A 13 17.07 7.44 17.09
CA SER A 13 16.60 6.27 17.84
C SER A 13 15.82 6.68 19.10
N LEU A 14 15.11 5.73 19.71
CA LEU A 14 14.38 5.93 20.96
C LEU A 14 15.33 6.21 22.14
N ASP A 15 16.50 5.58 22.14
CA ASP A 15 17.47 5.69 23.25
C ASP A 15 17.96 7.13 23.52
N ASN A 16 17.90 8.02 22.52
CA ASN A 16 18.29 9.43 22.70
C ASN A 16 17.13 10.30 23.24
N LEU A 17 15.99 9.70 23.59
CA LEU A 17 14.77 10.36 24.04
C LEU A 17 14.44 10.02 25.50
N ASP A 18 15.47 9.78 26.30
CA ASP A 18 15.39 9.55 27.75
C ASP A 18 15.20 10.85 28.56
N GLY A 19 15.18 12.00 27.90
CA GLY A 19 15.08 13.33 28.52
C GLY A 19 16.42 13.94 28.91
N SER A 20 17.55 13.30 28.61
CA SER A 20 18.90 13.86 28.84
C SER A 20 19.21 15.07 27.94
N VAL A 21 18.59 15.13 26.76
CA VAL A 21 18.79 16.17 25.73
C VAL A 21 17.55 17.09 25.66
N ASP A 22 17.77 18.40 25.74
CA ASP A 22 16.69 19.38 25.58
C ASP A 22 16.46 19.67 24.09
N LEU A 23 15.58 18.86 23.48
CA LEU A 23 15.29 18.90 22.04
C LEU A 23 14.84 20.28 21.54
N GLN A 24 14.14 21.07 22.37
CA GLN A 24 13.67 22.40 22.01
C GLN A 24 14.84 23.38 21.96
N LYS A 25 15.70 23.39 22.99
CA LYS A 25 16.82 24.34 23.06
C LYS A 25 17.94 24.01 22.09
N GLU A 26 18.25 22.73 21.92
CA GLU A 26 19.41 22.32 21.12
C GLU A 26 19.11 22.25 19.61
N TYR A 27 17.88 21.86 19.24
CA TYR A 27 17.52 21.59 17.85
C TYR A 27 16.30 22.37 17.36
N ALA A 28 15.70 23.22 18.20
CA ALA A 28 14.47 23.95 17.91
C ALA A 28 13.32 23.00 17.48
N ILE A 29 13.30 21.77 17.99
CA ILE A 29 12.27 20.77 17.68
C ILE A 29 10.94 21.24 18.25
N THR A 30 9.91 21.20 17.39
CA THR A 30 8.54 21.61 17.72
C THR A 30 7.55 20.47 17.51
N HIS A 31 7.88 19.57 16.58
CA HIS A 31 7.04 18.46 16.15
C HIS A 31 7.85 17.16 16.25
N VAL A 32 7.19 16.10 16.72
CA VAL A 32 7.79 14.77 16.85
C VAL A 32 6.89 13.74 16.20
N ILE A 33 7.47 12.86 15.37
CA ILE A 33 6.81 11.68 14.83
C ILE A 33 7.47 10.44 15.43
N SER A 34 6.70 9.65 16.16
CA SER A 34 7.12 8.35 16.71
C SER A 34 6.58 7.24 15.83
N VAL A 35 7.46 6.44 15.24
CA VAL A 35 7.08 5.30 14.39
C VAL A 35 7.54 3.99 15.05
N LEU A 36 6.77 3.54 16.04
CA LEU A 36 7.03 2.31 16.79
C LEU A 36 5.76 1.83 17.50
N GLU A 37 5.66 0.52 17.73
CA GLU A 37 4.65 -0.04 18.62
C GLU A 37 4.94 0.25 20.09
N GLY A 38 3.87 0.28 20.88
CA GLY A 38 3.94 0.40 22.34
C GLY A 38 4.09 1.83 22.82
N SER A 39 4.38 1.97 24.11
CA SER A 39 4.40 3.27 24.78
C SER A 39 5.63 4.09 24.37
N VAL A 40 5.40 5.39 24.16
CA VAL A 40 6.45 6.38 23.98
C VAL A 40 6.57 7.26 25.23
N PRO A 41 7.73 7.89 25.49
CA PRO A 41 7.88 8.78 26.64
C PRO A 41 6.80 9.88 26.67
N ALA A 42 6.04 9.97 27.76
CA ALA A 42 4.88 10.86 27.88
C ALA A 42 5.22 12.34 27.63
N TYR A 43 6.44 12.77 28.01
CA TYR A 43 6.89 14.15 27.81
C TYR A 43 6.90 14.58 26.34
N LEU A 44 6.98 13.64 25.39
CA LEU A 44 6.93 13.94 23.96
C LEU A 44 5.56 14.51 23.57
N ALA A 45 4.47 13.91 24.07
CA ALA A 45 3.12 14.39 23.84
C ALA A 45 2.80 15.67 24.64
N GLU A 46 3.43 15.84 25.81
CA GLU A 46 3.21 17.02 26.66
C GLU A 46 3.91 18.29 26.14
N LYS A 47 5.11 18.16 25.57
CA LYS A 47 5.96 19.30 25.19
C LYS A 47 5.98 19.61 23.70
N PHE A 48 5.57 18.69 22.84
CA PHE A 48 5.66 18.84 21.39
C PHE A 48 4.32 18.53 20.73
N GLN A 49 4.13 19.03 19.52
CA GLN A 49 3.11 18.45 18.66
C GLN A 49 3.58 17.05 18.29
N HIS A 50 2.79 16.04 18.65
CA HIS A 50 3.23 14.65 18.59
C HIS A 50 2.29 13.81 17.74
N LEU A 51 2.87 13.08 16.77
CA LEU A 51 2.19 12.08 15.97
C LEU A 51 2.79 10.71 16.28
N HIS A 52 1.98 9.80 16.79
CA HIS A 52 2.38 8.42 17.06
C HIS A 52 1.76 7.48 16.02
N ILE A 53 2.62 6.74 15.31
CA ILE A 53 2.27 5.74 14.32
C ILE A 53 2.73 4.38 14.87
N GLU A 54 1.77 3.53 15.21
CA GLU A 54 2.00 2.21 15.78
C GLU A 54 2.21 1.18 14.67
N VAL A 55 3.47 0.91 14.35
CA VAL A 55 3.87 -0.03 13.27
C VAL A 55 5.13 -0.81 13.68
N GLN A 56 5.12 -2.12 13.41
CA GLN A 56 6.27 -3.01 13.57
C GLN A 56 7.30 -2.82 12.47
N ASP A 57 8.54 -3.26 12.72
CA ASP A 57 9.62 -3.23 11.72
C ASP A 57 9.63 -4.50 10.85
N LEU A 58 8.45 -4.89 10.33
CA LEU A 58 8.29 -6.07 9.50
C LEU A 58 8.05 -5.65 8.05
N GLU A 59 8.44 -6.51 7.11
CA GLU A 59 8.17 -6.31 5.69
C GLU A 59 6.67 -6.38 5.37
N THR A 60 5.90 -7.11 6.18
CA THR A 60 4.45 -7.25 6.05
C THR A 60 3.65 -6.11 6.70
N ALA A 61 4.30 -5.26 7.50
CA ALA A 61 3.61 -4.19 8.21
C ALA A 61 3.21 -3.04 7.27
N ASN A 62 1.95 -2.59 7.37
CA ASN A 62 1.42 -1.54 6.50
C ASN A 62 1.76 -0.12 7.00
N LEU A 63 2.93 0.40 6.61
CA LEU A 63 3.29 1.79 6.88
C LEU A 63 2.71 2.77 5.84
N LEU A 64 2.42 2.27 4.62
CA LEU A 64 1.91 3.05 3.48
C LEU A 64 0.69 3.89 3.85
N GLU A 65 -0.26 3.32 4.59
CA GLU A 65 -1.50 4.03 4.96
C GLU A 65 -1.28 5.27 5.83
N HIS A 66 -0.14 5.34 6.52
CA HIS A 66 0.21 6.44 7.41
C HIS A 66 1.10 7.49 6.74
N LEU A 67 1.67 7.21 5.56
CA LEU A 67 2.57 8.15 4.88
C LEU A 67 1.89 9.48 4.51
N PRO A 68 0.63 9.54 4.04
CA PRO A 68 -0.04 10.81 3.77
C PRO A 68 -0.18 11.68 5.03
N SER A 69 -0.59 11.11 6.16
CA SER A 69 -0.76 11.88 7.40
C SER A 69 0.58 12.31 7.99
N ALA A 70 1.60 11.45 7.92
CA ALA A 70 2.96 11.77 8.37
C ALA A 70 3.57 12.91 7.54
N THR A 71 3.46 12.84 6.21
CA THR A 71 4.00 13.88 5.32
C THR A 71 3.27 15.21 5.46
N TYR A 72 1.94 15.17 5.64
CA TYR A 72 1.15 16.36 5.96
C TYR A 72 1.57 16.98 7.30
N PHE A 73 1.77 16.17 8.33
CA PHE A 73 2.24 16.63 9.64
C PHE A 73 3.63 17.30 9.55
N MET A 74 4.53 16.74 8.73
CA MET A 74 5.82 17.37 8.46
C MET A 74 5.68 18.72 7.73
N ASP A 75 4.79 18.80 6.74
CA ASP A 75 4.53 20.06 6.02
C ASP A 75 3.99 21.15 6.96
N GLN A 76 3.10 20.82 7.89
CA GLN A 76 2.56 21.78 8.87
C GLN A 76 3.65 22.40 9.75
N ALA A 77 4.70 21.64 10.04
CA ALA A 77 5.82 22.09 10.86
C ALA A 77 6.87 22.87 10.06
N LEU A 78 7.17 22.42 8.84
CA LEU A 78 8.33 22.89 8.08
C LEU A 78 7.99 24.04 7.12
N ILE A 79 6.73 24.15 6.69
CA ILE A 79 6.29 25.25 5.84
C ILE A 79 5.97 26.45 6.71
N ALA A 80 6.72 27.54 6.51
CA ALA A 80 6.49 28.79 7.21
C ALA A 80 5.05 29.27 6.98
N LYS A 81 4.31 29.46 8.08
CA LYS A 81 3.07 30.23 8.04
C LYS A 81 3.44 31.70 8.17
N GLU A 82 2.83 32.53 7.32
CA GLU A 82 2.81 33.96 7.56
C GLU A 82 1.75 34.20 8.61
N ASP A 83 2.18 34.35 9.87
CA ASP A 83 1.30 34.88 10.89
C ASP A 83 1.06 36.37 10.58
N GLY A 84 -0.10 36.91 10.96
CA GLY A 84 -0.54 38.27 10.63
C GLY A 84 0.39 39.41 11.08
N ASP A 85 1.48 39.08 11.77
CA ASP A 85 2.55 39.98 12.24
C ASP A 85 3.83 39.91 11.37
N GLY A 86 3.79 39.21 10.23
CA GLY A 86 4.89 39.14 9.26
C GLY A 86 6.07 38.24 9.65
N GLN A 87 5.99 37.54 10.78
CA GLN A 87 7.00 36.55 11.17
C GLN A 87 6.77 35.21 10.44
N LYS A 88 7.82 34.74 9.74
CA LYS A 88 7.87 33.39 9.19
C LYS A 88 8.26 32.41 10.28
N HIS A 89 7.27 31.77 10.90
CA HIS A 89 7.55 30.69 11.84
C HIS A 89 7.70 29.37 11.08
N SER A 90 8.94 28.89 10.93
CA SER A 90 9.23 27.52 10.50
C SER A 90 9.72 26.70 11.70
N GLY A 91 9.00 25.63 12.05
CA GLY A 91 9.42 24.70 13.10
C GLY A 91 10.48 23.71 12.63
N ALA A 92 10.87 22.83 13.55
CA ALA A 92 11.62 21.62 13.24
C ALA A 92 10.87 20.34 13.63
N VAL A 93 11.10 19.29 12.84
CA VAL A 93 10.49 17.97 13.00
C VAL A 93 11.57 16.95 13.34
N LEU A 94 11.32 16.19 14.40
CA LEU A 94 12.06 14.97 14.71
C LEU A 94 11.23 13.75 14.35
N VAL A 95 11.80 12.82 13.57
CA VAL A 95 11.20 11.51 13.31
C VAL A 95 12.06 10.45 13.97
N HIS A 96 11.48 9.60 14.80
CA HIS A 96 12.20 8.52 15.46
C HIS A 96 11.43 7.20 15.41
N CYS A 97 12.18 6.11 15.53
CA CYS A 97 11.64 4.78 15.80
C CYS A 97 12.46 4.14 16.92
N ALA A 98 12.44 2.81 17.07
CA ALA A 98 13.28 2.14 18.06
C ALA A 98 14.77 2.39 17.80
N GLN A 99 15.27 2.07 16.60
CA GLN A 99 16.71 2.12 16.27
C GLN A 99 17.13 3.32 15.42
N GLY A 100 16.19 4.06 14.84
CA GLY A 100 16.51 5.13 13.89
C GLY A 100 17.04 4.63 12.54
N VAL A 101 16.73 3.38 12.16
CA VAL A 101 17.32 2.69 10.99
C VAL A 101 16.32 2.47 9.86
N SER A 102 15.12 1.97 10.18
CA SER A 102 14.14 1.51 9.17
C SER A 102 12.87 2.37 9.16
N ARG A 103 11.90 2.14 10.06
CA ARG A 103 10.60 2.85 10.12
C ARG A 103 10.68 4.38 10.02
N SER A 104 11.49 5.03 10.86
CA SER A 104 11.64 6.49 10.84
C SER A 104 12.33 6.99 9.57
N VAL A 105 13.29 6.23 9.04
CA VAL A 105 13.94 6.52 7.76
C VAL A 105 12.94 6.44 6.63
N THR A 106 12.05 5.44 6.62
CA THR A 106 10.97 5.31 5.62
C THR A 106 10.08 6.56 5.60
N VAL A 107 9.65 7.06 6.76
CA VAL A 107 8.82 8.27 6.84
C VAL A 107 9.56 9.50 6.32
N ILE A 108 10.83 9.68 6.70
CA ILE A 108 11.65 10.78 6.18
C ILE A 108 11.80 10.67 4.66
N MET A 109 12.09 9.47 4.14
CA MET A 109 12.21 9.23 2.70
C MET A 109 10.90 9.55 1.97
N ALA A 110 9.75 9.11 2.49
CA ALA A 110 8.44 9.42 1.93
C ALA A 110 8.24 10.93 1.78
N TYR A 111 8.60 11.70 2.83
CA TYR A 111 8.52 13.16 2.78
C TYR A 111 9.48 13.77 1.77
N LEU A 112 10.72 13.29 1.70
CA LEU A 112 11.69 13.78 0.73
C LEU A 112 11.23 13.55 -0.71
N MET A 113 10.66 12.37 -0.99
CA MET A 113 10.10 12.04 -2.30
C MET A 113 8.88 12.92 -2.62
N TYR A 114 7.95 13.05 -1.68
CA TYR A 114 6.73 13.85 -1.85
C TYR A 114 7.03 15.34 -2.05
N ARG A 115 7.82 15.96 -1.17
CA ARG A 115 8.03 17.42 -1.12
C ARG A 115 9.09 17.91 -2.09
N TYR A 116 10.21 17.18 -2.19
CA TYR A 116 11.37 17.58 -3.01
C TYR A 116 11.45 16.82 -4.34
N LYS A 117 10.48 15.95 -4.63
CA LYS A 117 10.40 15.17 -5.88
C LYS A 117 11.66 14.34 -6.15
N LEU A 118 12.31 13.89 -5.06
CA LEU A 118 13.43 12.96 -5.16
C LEU A 118 12.91 11.58 -5.55
N LYS A 119 13.64 10.90 -6.44
CA LYS A 119 13.41 9.47 -6.66
C LYS A 119 13.83 8.68 -5.43
N LEU A 120 13.27 7.49 -5.23
CA LEU A 120 13.57 6.63 -4.09
C LEU A 120 15.08 6.45 -3.81
N PRO A 121 15.95 6.13 -4.79
CA PRO A 121 17.39 5.98 -4.53
C PRO A 121 18.06 7.29 -4.08
N GLN A 122 17.58 8.43 -4.57
CA GLN A 122 18.10 9.75 -4.21
C GLN A 122 17.68 10.13 -2.79
N ALA A 123 16.44 9.82 -2.40
CA ALA A 123 15.94 10.02 -1.04
C ALA A 123 16.75 9.18 -0.04
N LEU A 124 16.97 7.88 -0.34
CA LEU A 124 17.80 7.01 0.50
C LEU A 124 19.23 7.54 0.62
N HIS A 125 19.84 7.93 -0.49
CA HIS A 125 21.18 8.49 -0.50
C HIS A 125 21.25 9.78 0.34
N ALA A 126 20.26 10.66 0.26
CA ALA A 126 20.21 11.89 1.05
C ALA A 126 20.21 11.61 2.56
N VAL A 127 19.46 10.60 3.01
CA VAL A 127 19.45 10.17 4.42
C VAL A 127 20.77 9.50 4.81
N LYS A 128 21.27 8.57 3.98
CA LYS A 128 22.52 7.81 4.24
C LYS A 128 23.75 8.70 4.41
N ARG A 129 23.81 9.85 3.74
CA ARG A 129 24.90 10.83 3.93
C ARG A 129 24.95 11.41 5.35
N ARG A 130 23.87 11.34 6.12
CA ARG A 130 23.76 11.89 7.47
C ARG A 130 23.63 10.81 8.54
N SER A 131 23.11 9.65 8.17
CA SER A 131 22.99 8.47 9.01
C SER A 131 23.34 7.23 8.18
N GLU A 132 24.58 6.76 8.29
CA GLU A 132 25.11 5.67 7.44
C GLU A 132 24.37 4.34 7.67
N SER A 133 23.83 4.14 8.88
CA SER A 133 23.04 2.98 9.27
C SER A 133 21.61 2.99 8.69
N ALA A 134 21.18 4.04 8.00
CA ALA A 134 19.84 4.12 7.43
C ALA A 134 19.58 2.99 6.42
N GLN A 135 18.65 2.09 6.77
CA GLN A 135 18.33 0.90 6.01
C GLN A 135 16.88 0.48 6.28
N PRO A 136 15.91 1.06 5.55
CA PRO A 136 14.54 0.54 5.53
C PRO A 136 14.52 -0.93 5.14
N ASN A 137 13.58 -1.69 5.71
CA ASN A 137 13.31 -3.05 5.25
C ASN A 137 12.74 -3.07 3.82
N ASP A 138 12.82 -4.21 3.14
CA ASP A 138 12.45 -4.34 1.73
C ASP A 138 10.95 -4.11 1.49
N GLY A 139 10.09 -4.48 2.45
CA GLY A 139 8.65 -4.19 2.41
C GLY A 139 8.35 -2.69 2.40
N PHE A 140 9.07 -1.90 3.20
CA PHE A 140 8.95 -0.45 3.23
C PHE A 140 9.50 0.22 1.98
N ILE A 141 10.57 -0.34 1.37
CA ILE A 141 11.05 0.13 0.06
C ILE A 141 9.95 -0.05 -0.99
N LYS A 142 9.32 -1.23 -1.08
CA LYS A 142 8.18 -1.47 -1.99
C LYS A 142 7.00 -0.54 -1.72
N GLN A 143 6.70 -0.26 -0.45
CA GLN A 143 5.64 0.68 -0.07
C GLN A 143 5.95 2.11 -0.52
N LEU A 144 7.20 2.56 -0.49
CA LEU A 144 7.60 3.87 -1.01
C LEU A 144 7.47 3.97 -2.53
N GLU A 145 7.82 2.90 -3.26
CA GLU A 145 7.58 2.81 -4.71
C GLU A 145 6.09 2.89 -5.02
N LEU A 146 5.27 2.19 -4.24
CA LEU A 146 3.82 2.23 -4.36
C LEU A 146 3.27 3.63 -4.06
N PHE A 147 3.79 4.29 -3.03
CA PHE A 147 3.41 5.65 -2.65
C PHE A 147 3.71 6.65 -3.78
N GLU A 148 4.88 6.56 -4.41
CA GLU A 148 5.22 7.37 -5.59
C GLU A 148 4.28 7.09 -6.77
N ARG A 149 3.99 5.81 -7.05
CA ARG A 149 3.06 5.39 -8.12
C ARG A 149 1.63 5.87 -7.90
N MET A 150 1.19 5.95 -6.65
CA MET A 150 -0.12 6.50 -6.25
C MET A 150 -0.13 8.03 -6.15
N GLY A 151 0.91 8.71 -6.63
CA GLY A 151 0.98 10.17 -6.66
C GLY A 151 1.12 10.82 -5.27
N PHE A 152 1.72 10.11 -4.33
CA PHE A 152 1.87 10.51 -2.92
C PHE A 152 0.52 10.70 -2.18
N THR A 153 -0.50 9.98 -2.64
CA THR A 153 -1.80 9.88 -1.98
C THR A 153 -2.13 8.39 -1.78
N VAL A 154 -2.91 8.06 -0.76
CA VAL A 154 -3.34 6.68 -0.53
C VAL A 154 -4.85 6.64 -0.48
N ASP A 155 -5.45 6.28 -1.61
CA ASP A 155 -6.88 5.98 -1.69
C ASP A 155 -7.09 4.50 -1.32
N LYS A 156 -7.72 4.27 -0.17
CA LYS A 156 -8.00 2.93 0.34
C LYS A 156 -9.00 2.14 -0.53
N SER A 157 -9.75 2.82 -1.40
CA SER A 157 -10.69 2.19 -2.34
C SER A 157 -10.05 1.81 -3.68
N SER A 158 -8.83 2.28 -3.96
CA SER A 158 -8.12 1.98 -5.19
C SER A 158 -7.79 0.49 -5.30
N SER A 159 -8.03 -0.11 -6.47
CA SER A 159 -7.66 -1.50 -6.77
C SER A 159 -6.18 -1.77 -6.51
N THR A 160 -5.31 -0.79 -6.77
CA THR A 160 -3.87 -0.89 -6.51
C THR A 160 -3.55 -1.06 -5.02
N TYR A 161 -4.26 -0.33 -4.15
CA TYR A 161 -4.08 -0.45 -2.71
C TYR A 161 -4.67 -1.75 -2.16
N ARG A 162 -5.82 -2.18 -2.70
CA ARG A 162 -6.45 -3.47 -2.32
C ARG A 162 -5.59 -4.67 -2.70
N GLN A 163 -5.01 -4.66 -3.90
CA GLN A 163 -4.05 -5.67 -4.34
C GLN A 163 -2.83 -5.73 -3.42
N PHE A 164 -2.29 -4.56 -3.04
CA PHE A 164 -1.19 -4.47 -2.09
C PHE A 164 -1.56 -5.07 -0.71
N LEU A 165 -2.74 -4.73 -0.18
CA LEU A 165 -3.20 -5.32 1.08
C LEU A 165 -3.39 -6.85 0.99
N ALA A 166 -3.89 -7.34 -0.13
CA ALA A 166 -4.00 -8.78 -0.38
C ALA A 166 -2.63 -9.46 -0.42
N GLU A 167 -1.63 -8.82 -1.05
CA GLU A 167 -0.25 -9.33 -1.06
C GLU A 167 0.37 -9.40 0.33
N LEU A 168 0.23 -8.35 1.15
CA LEU A 168 0.69 -8.36 2.54
C LEU A 168 0.04 -9.48 3.34
N SER A 169 -1.28 -9.64 3.21
CA SER A 169 -2.04 -10.68 3.92
C SER A 169 -1.59 -12.10 3.54
N LEU A 170 -1.27 -12.35 2.26
CA LEU A 170 -0.76 -13.64 1.81
C LEU A 170 0.68 -13.92 2.26
N GLN A 171 1.49 -12.87 2.47
CA GLN A 171 2.82 -13.03 3.06
C GLN A 171 2.75 -13.39 4.54
N GLU A 172 1.80 -12.83 5.28
CA GLU A 172 1.58 -13.17 6.69
C GLU A 172 0.92 -14.54 6.87
N ASP A 173 -0.09 -14.84 6.04
CA ASP A 173 -0.81 -16.11 6.04
C ASP A 173 -0.87 -16.70 4.62
N PRO A 174 0.10 -17.56 4.26
CA PRO A 174 0.12 -18.23 2.95
C PRO A 174 -1.09 -19.14 2.70
N SER A 175 -1.87 -19.50 3.72
CA SER A 175 -3.08 -20.32 3.56
C SER A 175 -4.26 -19.52 3.00
N GLY A 176 -4.23 -18.19 3.07
CA GLY A 176 -5.27 -17.29 2.57
C GLY A 176 -6.54 -17.24 3.43
N GLN A 177 -6.56 -17.89 4.60
CA GLN A 177 -7.72 -17.89 5.50
C GLN A 177 -7.97 -16.50 6.11
N SER A 178 -6.89 -15.78 6.46
CA SER A 178 -6.94 -14.39 6.90
C SER A 178 -7.50 -13.46 5.80
N LEU A 179 -7.13 -13.68 4.55
CA LEU A 179 -7.60 -12.88 3.42
C LEU A 179 -9.10 -13.09 3.14
N ALA A 180 -9.58 -14.34 3.19
CA ALA A 180 -10.99 -14.68 2.96
C ALA A 180 -11.93 -14.08 4.02
N SER A 181 -11.44 -13.99 5.27
CA SER A 181 -12.16 -13.40 6.39
C SER A 181 -12.07 -11.86 6.43
N SER A 182 -11.11 -11.26 5.72
CA SER A 182 -10.89 -9.81 5.70
C SER A 182 -11.94 -9.05 4.89
N LYS A 183 -12.30 -7.84 5.36
CA LYS A 183 -13.20 -6.90 4.66
C LYS A 183 -12.54 -6.17 3.49
N ILE A 184 -11.31 -6.54 3.13
CA ILE A 184 -10.54 -5.92 2.05
C ILE A 184 -11.32 -5.96 0.72
N PHE A 185 -12.15 -6.99 0.52
CA PHE A 185 -13.02 -7.15 -0.65
C PHE A 185 -14.46 -6.59 -0.49
N GLU A 186 -14.87 -6.16 0.71
CA GLU A 186 -16.19 -5.60 0.96
C GLU A 186 -16.27 -4.12 0.53
N SER A 187 -16.22 -3.83 -0.77
CA SER A 187 -16.69 -2.56 -1.37
C SER A 187 -16.50 -2.56 -2.89
N ASN A 188 -17.57 -2.79 -3.65
CA ASN A 188 -17.96 -1.88 -4.75
C ASN A 188 -19.39 -2.14 -5.28
N SER A 189 -20.37 -2.37 -4.41
CA SER A 189 -21.78 -2.49 -4.85
C SER A 189 -22.47 -1.15 -5.10
N ASN A 190 -21.80 0.01 -4.89
CA ASN A 190 -22.45 1.33 -4.92
C ASN A 190 -21.64 2.48 -5.57
N SER A 191 -20.68 2.21 -6.46
CA SER A 191 -20.15 3.28 -7.33
C SER A 191 -21.07 3.48 -8.54
N THR A 192 -22.02 4.39 -8.37
CA THR A 192 -22.86 4.93 -9.46
C THR A 192 -22.09 5.98 -10.26
N GLU A 193 -20.90 5.62 -10.78
CA GLU A 193 -20.25 6.45 -11.79
C GLU A 193 -20.71 5.98 -13.18
N LYS A 194 -21.55 6.82 -13.79
CA LYS A 194 -22.05 6.68 -15.17
C LYS A 194 -20.89 6.71 -16.18
N ALA A 195 -20.23 5.59 -16.38
CA ALA A 195 -19.45 5.33 -17.59
C ALA A 195 -20.40 4.92 -18.72
N LYS A 196 -20.14 5.41 -19.94
CA LYS A 196 -20.95 5.09 -21.14
C LYS A 196 -20.94 3.58 -21.40
N GLY A 197 -22.12 2.97 -21.33
CA GLY A 197 -22.35 1.59 -21.77
C GLY A 197 -22.25 0.52 -20.69
N THR A 198 -22.71 0.78 -19.47
CA THR A 198 -22.74 -0.21 -18.37
C THR A 198 -23.56 -1.45 -18.76
N PHE A 199 -22.92 -2.62 -18.79
CA PHE A 199 -23.61 -3.91 -18.87
C PHE A 199 -23.32 -4.76 -17.63
N ASN A 200 -24.29 -5.61 -17.26
CA ASN A 200 -24.18 -6.52 -16.13
C ASN A 200 -24.29 -7.97 -16.63
N LEU A 201 -23.37 -8.83 -16.21
CA LEU A 201 -23.45 -10.26 -16.46
C LEU A 201 -24.48 -10.88 -15.52
N ARG A 202 -25.46 -11.59 -16.09
CA ARG A 202 -26.53 -12.25 -15.34
C ARG A 202 -26.52 -13.75 -15.58
N CYS A 203 -26.82 -14.52 -14.54
CA CYS A 203 -27.04 -15.95 -14.67
C CYS A 203 -28.26 -16.21 -15.59
N LYS A 204 -28.09 -17.03 -16.62
CA LYS A 204 -29.18 -17.37 -17.55
C LYS A 204 -30.34 -18.10 -16.87
N ARG A 205 -30.10 -18.77 -15.75
CA ARG A 205 -31.10 -19.56 -15.02
C ARG A 205 -31.85 -18.75 -13.96
N CYS A 206 -31.13 -18.10 -13.04
CA CYS A 206 -31.75 -17.37 -11.92
C CYS A 206 -31.85 -15.85 -12.14
N ARG A 207 -31.34 -15.32 -13.26
CA ARG A 207 -31.27 -13.88 -13.59
C ARG A 207 -30.50 -13.00 -12.58
N GLN A 208 -29.91 -13.60 -11.55
CA GLN A 208 -29.04 -12.94 -10.59
C GLN A 208 -27.87 -12.28 -11.31
N VAL A 209 -27.55 -11.05 -10.89
CA VAL A 209 -26.36 -10.33 -11.36
C VAL A 209 -25.13 -10.99 -10.74
N LEU A 210 -24.25 -11.50 -11.60
CA LEU A 210 -23.02 -12.19 -11.19
C LEU A 210 -21.83 -11.24 -11.11
N ALA A 211 -21.72 -10.30 -12.05
CA ALA A 211 -20.66 -9.31 -12.11
C ALA A 211 -21.11 -8.09 -12.93
N ASN A 212 -20.61 -6.91 -12.60
CA ASN A 212 -20.76 -5.69 -13.37
C ASN A 212 -19.58 -5.54 -14.34
N GLN A 213 -19.70 -4.65 -15.33
CA GLN A 213 -18.61 -4.37 -16.27
C GLN A 213 -17.29 -3.98 -15.58
N GLY A 214 -17.36 -3.23 -14.47
CA GLY A 214 -16.18 -2.81 -13.71
C GLY A 214 -15.49 -3.94 -12.94
N ASP A 215 -16.14 -5.10 -12.80
CA ASP A 215 -15.56 -6.26 -12.11
C ASP A 215 -14.77 -7.15 -13.08
N ILE A 216 -14.81 -6.87 -14.40
CA ILE A 216 -14.25 -7.73 -15.46
C ILE A 216 -12.87 -7.22 -15.87
N GLU A 217 -11.87 -8.09 -15.78
CA GLU A 217 -10.53 -7.82 -16.28
C GLU A 217 -10.53 -7.79 -17.82
N THR A 218 -10.08 -6.66 -18.38
CA THR A 218 -9.87 -6.53 -19.82
C THR A 218 -8.54 -7.18 -20.21
N HIS A 219 -8.56 -8.14 -21.13
CA HIS A 219 -7.36 -8.79 -21.63
C HIS A 219 -7.32 -8.81 -23.16
N ASP A 220 -6.11 -8.74 -23.69
CA ASP A 220 -5.84 -8.86 -25.12
C ASP A 220 -5.64 -10.33 -25.51
N MET A 221 -6.27 -10.74 -26.61
CA MET A 221 -6.05 -12.07 -27.14
C MET A 221 -4.67 -12.17 -27.82
N PRO A 222 -3.93 -13.27 -27.60
CA PRO A 222 -2.62 -13.45 -28.21
C PRO A 222 -2.73 -13.44 -29.74
N GLY A 223 -1.81 -12.75 -30.40
CA GLY A 223 -1.75 -12.70 -31.87
C GLY A 223 -1.58 -14.10 -32.49
N SER A 224 -2.02 -14.27 -33.74
CA SER A 224 -2.00 -15.55 -34.47
C SER A 224 -0.61 -16.21 -34.52
N GLU A 225 0.44 -15.42 -34.53
CA GLU A 225 1.86 -15.85 -34.55
C GLU A 225 2.37 -16.37 -33.19
N SER A 226 1.67 -16.08 -32.08
CA SER A 226 2.11 -16.48 -30.75
C SER A 226 1.86 -17.97 -30.52
N ARG A 227 2.79 -18.67 -29.85
CA ARG A 227 2.55 -20.06 -29.41
C ARG A 227 1.36 -20.20 -28.45
N GLN A 228 0.91 -19.09 -27.86
CA GLN A 228 -0.27 -19.03 -26.99
C GLN A 228 -1.60 -19.06 -27.76
N SER A 229 -1.58 -18.87 -29.08
CA SER A 229 -2.77 -18.99 -29.94
C SER A 229 -3.10 -20.44 -30.31
N GLN A 230 -2.32 -21.42 -29.82
CA GLN A 230 -2.43 -22.83 -30.18
C GLN A 230 -2.46 -23.74 -28.95
N PHE A 231 -3.42 -24.67 -28.95
CA PHE A 231 -3.50 -25.78 -28.01
C PHE A 231 -2.64 -26.95 -28.49
N ILE A 232 -1.49 -27.14 -27.82
CA ILE A 232 -0.52 -28.17 -28.17
C ILE A 232 -0.65 -29.36 -27.21
N LYS A 233 -1.02 -30.54 -27.73
CA LYS A 233 -0.98 -31.81 -26.99
C LYS A 233 0.34 -32.52 -27.25
N LYS A 234 1.05 -32.88 -26.17
CA LYS A 234 2.32 -33.62 -26.23
C LYS A 234 2.12 -35.08 -25.84
N ALA A 235 2.99 -35.95 -26.33
CA ALA A 235 3.00 -37.36 -25.98
C ALA A 235 3.43 -37.54 -24.51
N PRO A 236 2.95 -38.59 -23.81
CA PRO A 236 3.41 -38.91 -22.47
C PRO A 236 4.94 -39.03 -22.41
N ASN A 237 5.56 -38.42 -21.40
CA ASN A 237 7.01 -38.46 -21.16
C ASN A 237 7.90 -38.04 -22.35
N SER A 238 7.37 -37.24 -23.29
CA SER A 238 8.13 -36.78 -24.45
C SER A 238 7.77 -35.34 -24.83
N ARG A 239 8.71 -34.65 -25.48
CA ARG A 239 8.46 -33.33 -26.08
C ARG A 239 7.79 -33.42 -27.45
N ARG A 240 7.54 -34.63 -27.95
CA ARG A 240 6.88 -34.85 -29.25
C ARG A 240 5.45 -34.33 -29.21
N ILE A 241 5.11 -33.48 -30.19
CA ILE A 241 3.77 -32.94 -30.39
C ILE A 241 2.91 -34.01 -31.08
N VAL A 242 1.75 -34.28 -30.50
CA VAL A 242 0.77 -35.26 -30.98
C VAL A 242 -0.36 -34.58 -31.73
N ALA A 243 -0.79 -33.41 -31.26
CA ALA A 243 -1.82 -32.61 -31.92
C ALA A 243 -1.60 -31.12 -31.65
N VAL A 244 -1.98 -30.30 -32.61
CA VAL A 244 -2.06 -28.84 -32.50
C VAL A 244 -3.47 -28.45 -32.94
N ALA A 245 -4.14 -27.63 -32.14
CA ALA A 245 -5.42 -27.04 -32.49
C ALA A 245 -5.36 -25.53 -32.26
N ASP A 246 -5.85 -24.74 -33.20
CA ASP A 246 -5.86 -23.28 -33.06
C ASP A 246 -6.91 -22.86 -32.02
N ALA A 247 -6.59 -21.79 -31.27
CA ALA A 247 -7.50 -21.20 -30.32
C ALA A 247 -8.61 -20.39 -31.02
N SER A 248 -9.76 -20.28 -30.35
CA SER A 248 -10.87 -19.46 -30.82
C SER A 248 -10.44 -17.99 -30.96
N LYS A 249 -10.97 -17.31 -31.97
CA LYS A 249 -10.78 -15.86 -32.16
C LYS A 249 -11.56 -15.00 -31.16
N ASN A 250 -12.45 -15.62 -30.37
CA ASN A 250 -13.26 -14.94 -29.35
C ASN A 250 -13.06 -15.63 -28.01
N CYS A 251 -12.97 -14.84 -26.93
CA CYS A 251 -12.89 -15.36 -25.57
C CYS A 251 -14.27 -15.83 -25.09
N SER A 252 -14.32 -17.06 -24.57
CA SER A 252 -15.55 -17.67 -24.03
C SER A 252 -15.71 -17.46 -22.52
N HIS A 253 -14.70 -16.91 -21.86
CA HIS A 253 -14.63 -16.74 -20.41
C HIS A 253 -14.49 -15.27 -20.05
N TYR A 254 -15.04 -14.91 -18.89
CA TYR A 254 -14.82 -13.62 -18.25
C TYR A 254 -13.89 -13.85 -17.07
N PHE A 255 -12.84 -13.05 -16.98
CA PHE A 255 -11.94 -13.01 -15.84
C PHE A 255 -12.38 -11.84 -14.97
N LEU A 256 -12.46 -12.05 -13.66
CA LEU A 256 -12.84 -11.00 -12.72
C LEU A 256 -11.59 -10.45 -12.07
N GLU A 257 -11.47 -9.14 -11.95
CA GLU A 257 -10.33 -8.50 -11.27
C GLU A 257 -10.30 -8.87 -9.79
N GLU A 258 -11.48 -8.93 -9.16
CA GLU A 258 -11.64 -9.28 -7.76
C GLU A 258 -12.80 -10.28 -7.57
N PRO A 259 -12.74 -11.16 -6.55
CA PRO A 259 -13.87 -11.99 -6.20
C PRO A 259 -15.09 -11.15 -5.80
N VAL A 260 -16.21 -11.35 -6.49
CA VAL A 260 -17.48 -10.69 -6.19
C VAL A 260 -18.10 -11.25 -4.90
N ASN A 261 -18.82 -10.41 -4.15
CA ASN A 261 -19.31 -10.71 -2.80
C ASN A 261 -19.99 -12.08 -2.63
N TRP A 262 -20.77 -12.52 -3.62
CA TRP A 262 -21.50 -13.79 -3.54
C TRP A 262 -20.59 -15.03 -3.63
N MET A 263 -19.33 -14.90 -4.06
CA MET A 263 -18.37 -16.00 -4.11
C MET A 263 -17.72 -16.31 -2.75
N ARG A 264 -17.86 -15.43 -1.75
CA ARG A 264 -17.07 -15.47 -0.52
C ARG A 264 -17.27 -16.75 0.30
N GLU A 265 -18.51 -17.19 0.47
CA GLU A 265 -18.84 -18.38 1.28
C GLU A 265 -18.24 -19.66 0.69
N GLU A 266 -18.24 -19.76 -0.65
CA GLU A 266 -17.75 -20.92 -1.38
C GLU A 266 -16.22 -20.92 -1.55
N LEU A 267 -15.59 -19.74 -1.69
CA LEU A 267 -14.13 -19.62 -1.75
C LEU A 267 -13.44 -20.02 -0.45
N ALA A 268 -14.14 -19.96 0.68
CA ALA A 268 -13.63 -20.46 1.96
C ALA A 268 -13.59 -22.01 2.03
N ALA A 269 -14.30 -22.72 1.13
CA ALA A 269 -14.61 -24.14 1.26
C ALA A 269 -13.85 -25.08 0.28
N THR A 270 -12.63 -24.70 -0.16
CA THR A 270 -11.69 -25.48 -1.02
C THR A 270 -11.83 -25.25 -2.55
N ALA A 271 -10.71 -25.41 -3.28
CA ALA A 271 -10.61 -25.19 -4.73
C ALA A 271 -11.58 -26.07 -5.55
N GLY A 272 -12.52 -25.43 -6.26
CA GLY A 272 -13.56 -26.12 -7.03
C GLY A 272 -14.37 -25.17 -7.92
N LYS A 273 -15.49 -25.65 -8.46
CA LYS A 273 -16.44 -24.82 -9.19
C LYS A 273 -17.39 -24.16 -8.20
N VAL A 274 -17.44 -22.84 -8.22
CA VAL A 274 -18.37 -22.04 -7.40
C VAL A 274 -19.70 -21.85 -8.13
N HIS A 275 -20.81 -22.11 -7.45
CA HIS A 275 -22.15 -21.96 -7.99
C HIS A 275 -22.85 -20.75 -7.36
N ALA A 276 -23.55 -19.96 -8.18
CA ALA A 276 -24.41 -18.92 -7.65
C ALA A 276 -25.57 -19.56 -6.86
N ALA A 277 -25.84 -19.04 -5.67
CA ALA A 277 -26.93 -19.52 -4.82
C ALA A 277 -28.27 -19.54 -5.60
N PRO A 278 -29.12 -20.57 -5.42
CA PRO A 278 -30.45 -20.55 -5.98
C PRO A 278 -31.21 -19.32 -5.44
N ALA A 279 -31.90 -18.60 -6.32
CA ALA A 279 -32.79 -17.53 -5.89
C ALA A 279 -33.85 -18.15 -4.97
N GLU A 280 -33.92 -17.70 -3.72
CA GLU A 280 -35.06 -18.00 -2.85
C GLU A 280 -36.32 -17.50 -3.57
N SER A 281 -37.16 -18.44 -3.98
CA SER A 281 -38.43 -18.16 -4.63
C SER A 281 -39.38 -17.55 -3.59
N GLY A 282 -39.50 -16.22 -3.63
CA GLY A 282 -40.67 -15.51 -3.11
C GLY A 282 -41.88 -15.70 -4.02
#